data_AF-A0A956YCF6-F1
#
_entry.id   AF-A0A956YCF6-F1
#
_cell.length_a   1.000
_cell.length_b   1.000
_cell.length_c   1.000
_cell.angle_alpha   90.00
_cell.angle_beta   90.00
_cell.angle_gamma   90.00
#
_symmetry.space_group_name_H-M   'P 1'
#
loop_
_entity.id
_entity.type
_entity.pdbx_description
1 polymer ?
#
loop_
_entity_poly.entity_id
_entity_poly.type
_entity_poly.pdbx_seq_one_letter_code
_entity_poly.pdbx_strand_id
1 'polypeptide(L)'
;SRIEMAVEIANSSASVEKRLRRLYDEIGTSLSVPETVGSAFGCFVMADGDPQKTAEYATNLSGDADTVAAIACAIAGTWAGYDAIPNTLIEQLNADEIFVAYDVPAIADGLLNLIISRG
;
A
#
# COMPACT_ATOMS: atom_id res chain seq x y z
N SER A 1 -17.06 -2.03 9.97
CA SER A 1 -16.66 -1.10 8.89
C SER A 1 -16.03 -1.89 7.73
N ARG A 2 -15.82 -1.29 6.55
CA ARG A 2 -15.13 -1.97 5.43
C ARG A 2 -13.69 -2.37 5.81
N ILE A 3 -13.02 -1.55 6.63
CA ILE A 3 -11.70 -1.86 7.19
C ILE A 3 -11.78 -3.12 8.06
N GLU A 4 -12.68 -3.18 9.04
CA GLU A 4 -12.82 -4.35 9.92
C GLU A 4 -13.07 -5.64 9.13
N MET A 5 -13.98 -5.62 8.15
CA MET A 5 -14.25 -6.77 7.29
C MET A 5 -13.01 -7.21 6.49
N ALA A 6 -12.27 -6.25 5.93
CA ALA A 6 -11.05 -6.55 5.18
C ALA A 6 -9.95 -7.16 6.06
N VAL A 7 -9.82 -6.67 7.31
CA VAL A 7 -8.90 -7.22 8.31
C VAL A 7 -9.29 -8.64 8.73
N GLU A 8 -10.59 -8.92 8.88
CA GLU A 8 -11.09 -10.28 9.13
C GLU A 8 -10.77 -11.24 7.99
N ILE A 9 -10.95 -10.80 6.73
CA ILE A 9 -10.56 -11.58 5.55
C ILE A 9 -9.06 -11.83 5.53
N ALA A 10 -8.25 -10.79 5.76
CA ALA A 10 -6.81 -10.86 5.80
C ALA A 10 -6.30 -11.85 6.86
N ASN A 11 -6.89 -11.88 8.05
CA ASN A 11 -6.50 -12.77 9.15
C ASN A 11 -7.03 -14.21 9.02
N SER A 12 -7.85 -14.51 8.01
CA SER A 12 -8.35 -15.87 7.81
C SER A 12 -7.23 -16.84 7.42
N SER A 13 -7.41 -18.13 7.72
CA SER A 13 -6.48 -19.20 7.37
C SER A 13 -6.54 -19.63 5.89
N ALA A 14 -7.22 -18.87 5.05
CA ALA A 14 -7.33 -19.16 3.62
C ALA A 14 -6.02 -18.84 2.88
N SER A 15 -5.84 -19.44 1.69
CA SER A 15 -4.71 -19.11 0.83
C SER A 15 -4.73 -17.63 0.43
N VAL A 16 -3.56 -17.07 0.10
CA VAL A 16 -3.43 -15.67 -0.39
C VAL A 16 -4.41 -15.39 -1.52
N GLU A 17 -4.46 -16.27 -2.53
CA GLU A 17 -5.39 -16.14 -3.66
C GLU A 17 -6.86 -16.03 -3.21
N LYS A 18 -7.29 -16.89 -2.28
CA LYS A 18 -8.65 -16.84 -1.75
C LYS A 18 -8.92 -15.59 -0.95
N ARG A 19 -7.96 -15.12 -0.15
CA ARG A 19 -8.10 -13.87 0.61
C ARG A 19 -8.21 -12.67 -0.33
N LEU A 20 -7.39 -12.59 -1.38
CA LEU A 20 -7.46 -11.55 -2.41
C LEU A 20 -8.79 -11.59 -3.18
N ARG A 21 -9.25 -12.78 -3.59
CA ARG A 21 -10.55 -13.00 -4.22
C ARG A 21 -11.68 -12.47 -3.34
N ARG A 22 -11.66 -12.79 -2.04
CA ARG A 22 -12.64 -12.30 -1.07
C ARG A 22 -12.56 -10.79 -0.84
N LEU A 23 -11.37 -10.20 -0.78
CA LEU A 23 -11.23 -8.74 -0.72
C LEU A 23 -11.89 -8.08 -1.94
N TYR A 24 -11.64 -8.59 -3.14
CA TYR A 24 -12.28 -8.08 -4.36
C TYR A 24 -13.80 -8.26 -4.35
N ASP A 25 -14.29 -9.47 -4.06
CA ASP A 25 -15.72 -9.80 -4.18
C ASP A 25 -16.56 -9.24 -3.01
N GLU A 26 -16.01 -9.17 -1.79
CA GLU A 26 -16.76 -8.80 -0.57
C GLU A 26 -16.52 -7.35 -0.13
N ILE A 27 -15.32 -6.79 -0.33
CA ILE A 27 -14.98 -5.41 0.05
C ILE A 27 -15.14 -4.46 -1.13
N GLY A 28 -14.57 -4.85 -2.28
CA GLY A 28 -14.58 -4.07 -3.52
C GLY A 28 -13.29 -3.29 -3.75
N THR A 29 -13.00 -3.02 -5.03
CA THR A 29 -11.85 -2.23 -5.48
C THR A 29 -12.29 -1.21 -6.54
N SER A 30 -13.47 -0.62 -6.34
CA SER A 30 -13.97 0.48 -7.17
C SER A 30 -13.41 1.83 -6.70
N LEU A 31 -13.88 2.92 -7.31
CA LEU A 31 -13.56 4.31 -6.91
C LEU A 31 -14.26 4.74 -5.60
N SER A 32 -14.94 3.82 -4.92
CA SER A 32 -15.68 4.08 -3.68
C SER A 32 -14.73 4.12 -2.48
N VAL A 33 -14.64 5.27 -1.79
CA VAL A 33 -13.72 5.47 -0.65
C VAL A 33 -13.76 4.33 0.40
N PRO A 34 -14.94 3.86 0.89
CA PRO A 34 -14.97 2.76 1.84
C PRO A 34 -14.38 1.45 1.30
N GLU A 35 -14.53 1.19 0.00
CA GLU A 35 -13.99 -0.01 -0.65
C GLU A 35 -12.48 0.11 -0.83
N THR A 36 -12.02 1.22 -1.41
CA THR A 36 -10.59 1.50 -1.63
C THR A 36 -9.80 1.45 -0.32
N VAL A 37 -10.26 2.16 0.70
CA VAL A 37 -9.58 2.19 2.01
C VAL A 37 -9.67 0.83 2.70
N GLY A 38 -10.84 0.16 2.65
CA GLY A 38 -10.99 -1.18 3.21
C GLY A 38 -10.01 -2.18 2.60
N SER A 39 -9.96 -2.25 1.26
CA SER A 39 -9.08 -3.14 0.52
C SER A 39 -7.60 -2.83 0.75
N ALA A 40 -7.23 -1.54 0.85
CA ALA A 40 -5.85 -1.15 1.18
C ALA A 40 -5.40 -1.67 2.56
N PHE A 41 -6.25 -1.54 3.58
CA PHE A 41 -5.98 -2.12 4.91
C PHE A 41 -5.94 -3.65 4.87
N GLY A 42 -6.82 -4.29 4.08
CA GLY A 42 -6.81 -5.74 3.87
C GLY A 42 -5.47 -6.24 3.31
N CYS A 43 -4.94 -5.59 2.28
CA CYS A 43 -3.63 -5.92 1.70
C CYS A 43 -2.48 -5.69 2.68
N PHE A 44 -2.47 -4.54 3.37
CA PHE A 44 -1.47 -4.22 4.37
C PHE A 44 -1.41 -5.26 5.50
N VAL A 45 -2.56 -5.64 6.07
CA VAL A 45 -2.63 -6.65 7.13
C VAL A 45 -2.26 -8.03 6.60
N MET A 46 -2.71 -8.40 5.40
CA MET A 46 -2.37 -9.69 4.80
C MET A 46 -0.86 -9.85 4.54
N ALA A 47 -0.16 -8.74 4.33
CA ALA A 47 1.29 -8.66 4.14
C ALA A 47 2.08 -8.56 5.46
N ASP A 48 1.43 -8.58 6.62
CA ASP A 48 2.06 -8.34 7.93
C ASP A 48 2.85 -7.02 7.98
N GLY A 49 2.41 -6.02 7.21
CA GLY A 49 3.06 -4.72 7.09
C GLY A 49 4.34 -4.68 6.25
N ASP A 50 4.71 -5.76 5.57
CA ASP A 50 5.83 -5.78 4.62
C ASP A 50 5.50 -4.94 3.37
N PRO A 51 6.30 -3.91 3.01
CA PRO A 51 5.98 -3.01 1.91
C PRO A 51 5.91 -3.70 0.54
N GLN A 52 6.84 -4.63 0.26
CA GLN A 52 6.89 -5.31 -1.03
C GLN A 52 5.69 -6.24 -1.19
N LYS A 53 5.40 -7.08 -0.21
CA LYS A 53 4.22 -7.96 -0.23
C LYS A 53 2.92 -7.16 -0.27
N THR A 54 2.87 -6.02 0.41
CA THR A 54 1.69 -5.13 0.35
C THR A 54 1.46 -4.66 -1.09
N ALA A 55 2.52 -4.21 -1.78
CA ALA A 55 2.46 -3.82 -3.19
C ALA A 55 2.03 -4.99 -4.08
N GLU A 56 2.62 -6.16 -3.90
CA GLU A 56 2.28 -7.38 -4.65
C GLU A 56 0.80 -7.76 -4.46
N TYR A 57 0.30 -7.73 -3.23
CA TYR A 57 -1.10 -8.08 -2.95
C TYR A 57 -2.07 -7.04 -3.50
N ALA A 58 -1.79 -5.75 -3.32
CA ALA A 58 -2.67 -4.68 -3.77
C ALA A 58 -2.73 -4.57 -5.30
N THR A 59 -1.61 -4.78 -5.99
CA THR A 59 -1.59 -4.76 -7.47
C THR A 59 -2.33 -5.96 -8.09
N ASN A 60 -2.41 -7.08 -7.38
CA ASN A 60 -3.16 -8.26 -7.81
C ASN A 60 -4.68 -8.17 -7.57
N LEU A 61 -5.18 -7.11 -6.92
CA LEU A 61 -6.60 -6.96 -6.59
C LEU A 61 -7.49 -6.61 -7.79
N SER A 62 -6.96 -6.21 -8.95
CA SER A 62 -7.75 -5.73 -10.11
C SER A 62 -8.65 -4.51 -9.77
N GLY A 63 -9.35 -3.95 -10.76
CA GLY A 63 -10.13 -2.72 -10.58
C GLY A 63 -9.23 -1.48 -10.45
N ASP A 64 -9.50 -0.63 -9.46
CA ASP A 64 -8.71 0.55 -9.08
C ASP A 64 -7.46 0.16 -8.25
N ALA A 65 -6.69 -0.80 -8.78
CA ALA A 65 -5.59 -1.44 -8.07
C ALA A 65 -4.42 -0.48 -7.82
N ASP A 66 -4.20 0.51 -8.69
CA ASP A 66 -3.19 1.53 -8.54
C ASP A 66 -3.47 2.44 -7.35
N THR A 67 -4.71 2.91 -7.18
CA THR A 67 -5.09 3.72 -6.01
C THR A 67 -5.03 2.90 -4.73
N VAL A 68 -5.54 1.66 -4.74
CA VAL A 68 -5.47 0.75 -3.58
C VAL A 68 -4.01 0.48 -3.21
N ALA A 69 -3.14 0.20 -4.18
CA ALA A 69 -1.72 -0.03 -3.96
C ALA A 69 -1.00 1.21 -3.43
N ALA A 70 -1.28 2.39 -3.99
CA ALA A 70 -0.68 3.64 -3.50
C ALA A 70 -1.00 3.89 -2.02
N ILE A 71 -2.27 3.71 -1.61
CA ILE A 71 -2.68 3.88 -0.22
C ILE A 71 -2.08 2.79 0.68
N ALA A 72 -2.16 1.52 0.26
CA ALA A 72 -1.65 0.39 1.04
C ALA A 72 -0.13 0.50 1.27
N CYS A 73 0.64 0.85 0.23
CA CYS A 73 2.08 1.04 0.32
C CYS A 73 2.46 2.28 1.14
N ALA A 74 1.68 3.36 1.10
CA ALA A 74 1.90 4.51 1.98
C ALA A 74 1.76 4.12 3.46
N ILE A 75 0.76 3.30 3.79
CA ILE A 75 0.58 2.74 5.13
C ILE A 75 1.76 1.83 5.50
N ALA A 76 2.10 0.88 4.63
CA ALA A 76 3.18 -0.09 4.89
C ALA A 76 4.55 0.59 5.04
N GLY A 77 4.88 1.56 4.19
CA GLY A 77 6.14 2.32 4.26
C GLY A 77 6.23 3.18 5.53
N THR A 78 5.11 3.77 5.96
CA THR A 78 5.05 4.49 7.25
C THR A 78 5.25 3.53 8.43
N TRP A 79 4.67 2.34 8.35
CA TRP A 79 4.74 1.33 9.41
C TRP A 79 6.12 0.68 9.53
N ALA A 80 6.72 0.27 8.42
CA ALA A 80 7.96 -0.50 8.38
C ALA A 80 9.22 0.38 8.27
N GLY A 81 9.07 1.63 7.83
CA GLY A 81 10.18 2.55 7.58
C GLY A 81 10.80 2.38 6.18
N TYR A 82 11.59 3.38 5.77
CA TYR A 82 12.20 3.45 4.44
C TYR A 82 13.13 2.24 4.15
N ASP A 83 13.93 1.84 5.15
CA ASP A 83 14.90 0.76 5.01
C ASP A 83 14.26 -0.63 4.82
N ALA A 84 12.94 -0.76 5.05
CA ALA A 84 12.20 -1.99 4.78
C ALA A 84 11.83 -2.14 3.30
N ILE A 85 11.96 -1.09 2.49
CA ILE A 85 11.72 -1.15 1.05
C ILE A 85 12.97 -1.77 0.39
N PRO A 86 12.82 -2.84 -0.42
CA PRO A 86 13.96 -3.44 -1.11
C PRO A 86 14.72 -2.42 -1.97
N ASN A 87 16.05 -2.36 -1.77
CA ASN A 87 16.92 -1.46 -2.53
C ASN A 87 16.76 -1.60 -4.05
N THR A 88 16.50 -2.81 -4.55
CA THR A 88 16.28 -3.06 -5.98
C THR A 88 15.05 -2.31 -6.51
N LEU A 89 13.99 -2.14 -5.71
CA LEU A 89 12.81 -1.36 -6.10
C LEU A 89 13.10 0.14 -6.06
N ILE A 90 13.87 0.59 -5.06
CA ILE A 90 14.32 1.99 -4.97
C ILE A 90 15.19 2.35 -6.18
N GLU A 91 16.13 1.49 -6.54
CA GLU A 91 16.99 1.65 -7.72
C GLU A 91 16.17 1.71 -9.02
N GLN A 92 15.14 0.88 -9.14
CA GLN A 92 14.22 0.92 -10.29
C GLN A 92 13.46 2.25 -10.37
N LEU A 93 12.94 2.76 -9.25
CA LEU A 93 12.26 4.06 -9.21
C LEU A 93 13.20 5.21 -9.54
N ASN A 94 14.43 5.18 -9.02
CA ASN A 94 15.44 6.20 -9.30
C ASN A 94 15.97 6.16 -10.75
N ALA A 95 15.73 5.07 -11.48
CA ALA A 95 16.03 4.95 -12.90
C ALA A 95 14.86 5.39 -13.80
N ASP A 96 13.65 5.57 -13.24
CA ASP A 96 12.46 6.01 -13.99
C ASP A 96 12.48 7.54 -14.18
N GLU A 97 12.39 7.99 -15.44
CA GLU A 97 12.50 9.41 -15.80
C GLU A 97 11.37 10.25 -15.18
N ILE A 98 10.16 9.69 -15.05
CA ILE A 98 9.01 10.40 -14.50
C ILE A 98 9.19 10.55 -12.98
N PHE A 99 9.53 9.47 -12.28
CA PHE A 99 9.78 9.50 -10.84
C PHE A 99 10.89 10.50 -10.47
N VAL A 100 11.97 10.53 -11.25
CA VAL A 100 13.05 11.50 -11.10
C VAL A 100 12.58 12.93 -11.38
N ALA A 101 11.75 13.15 -12.41
CA ALA A 101 11.23 14.48 -12.72
C ALA A 101 10.33 15.05 -11.61
N TYR A 102 9.65 14.20 -10.83
CA TYR A 102 8.86 14.61 -9.67
C TYR A 102 9.68 14.80 -8.39
N ASP A 103 10.94 14.36 -8.35
CA ASP A 103 11.86 14.46 -7.21
C ASP A 103 11.19 14.06 -5.87
N VAL A 104 10.57 12.88 -5.87
CA VAL A 104 9.83 12.34 -4.73
C VAL A 104 10.68 12.30 -3.44
N PRO A 105 11.99 11.94 -3.47
CA PRO A 105 12.84 12.02 -2.29
C PRO A 105 12.95 13.43 -1.71
N ALA A 106 13.14 14.47 -2.52
CA ALA A 106 13.19 15.85 -2.03
C ALA A 106 11.85 16.30 -1.45
N ILE A 107 10.72 15.84 -1.99
CA ILE A 107 9.40 16.09 -1.41
C ILE A 107 9.30 15.47 -0.01
N ALA A 108 9.75 14.22 0.17
CA ALA A 108 9.75 13.55 1.47
C ALA A 108 10.62 14.28 2.50
N ASP A 109 11.83 14.69 2.11
CA ASP A 109 12.72 15.50 2.96
C ASP A 109 12.10 16.86 3.32
N GLY A 110 11.43 17.50 2.37
CA GLY A 110 10.69 18.74 2.59
C GLY A 110 9.60 18.59 3.66
N LEU A 111 8.81 17.50 3.59
CA LEU A 111 7.78 17.20 4.60
C LEU A 111 8.39 16.94 5.98
N LEU A 112 9.51 16.20 6.04
CA LEU A 112 10.22 15.95 7.30
C LEU A 112 10.72 17.28 7.92
N ASN A 113 11.29 18.16 7.12
CA ASN A 113 11.76 19.47 7.58
C ASN A 113 10.62 20.36 8.10
N LEU A 114 9.42 20.27 7.51
CA LEU A 114 8.22 20.96 8.03
C LEU A 114 7.76 20.41 9.38
N ILE A 115 7.93 19.11 9.62
CA ILE A 115 7.62 18.49 10.92
C ILE A 115 8.64 18.92 11.96
N ILE A 116 9.94 18.83 11.65
CA ILE A 116 11.03 19.18 12.56
C ILE A 116 11.00 20.66 12.92
N SER A 117 10.75 21.55 11.97
CA SER A 117 10.71 23.01 12.23
C SER A 117 9.52 23.48 13.08
N ARG A 118 8.52 22.63 13.31
CA ARG A 118 7.37 22.89 14.18
C ARG A 118 7.54 22.35 15.61
N GLY A 119 8.54 21.49 15.84
CA GLY A 119 8.90 20.97 17.16
C GLY A 119 9.95 21.83 17.83
#